data_AF-A0AAW8UBB0-F1
#
_entry.id   AF-A0AAW8UBB0-F1
#
_cell.length_a   1.000
_cell.length_b   1.000
_cell.length_c   1.000
_cell.angle_alpha   90.00
_cell.angle_beta   90.00
_cell.angle_gamma   90.00
#
_symmetry.space_group_name_H-M   'P 1'
#
loop_
_entity.id
_entity.type
_entity.pdbx_description
1 polymer ?
#
loop_
_entity_poly.entity_id
_entity_poly.type
_entity_poly.pdbx_seq_one_letter_code
_entity_poly.pdbx_strand_id
1 'polypeptide(L)'
;MFGFSVFLGSDMSEETKEYIIQMSQNGFNGIFTSMHIPEDDSSKYLDRITLLGDIAKKNNLNLMVDISSKALSTLGLDIKNDTDKVRNLGITGLRMDYGIPMETIANASKNLTIGLNASTLSSEDVLNLKKYGADFSNMEFWHNYYPRKETGLSKKSFIDKNKWLKELGGKIIAFSPGNKILRGPLFDSLPTLEKHRFAHPLAASIELLAECLVDEVYIGDEQIKIETINQFRVFQNEKTILLHSNFISNDYQQLLTGEHTNRMDVARDVIRSQEARFKEIPTIKQINTIDRAVGSITLDNHLYGRYMGELQITKTNLTADSRVNVMGRVIDEDIPLIDWIKAGQKYQFIGKD
;
A
#
# COMPACT_ATOMS: atom_id res chain seq x y z
N MET A 1 -1.92 4.54 7.52
CA MET A 1 -3.17 4.77 6.76
C MET A 1 -2.95 4.39 5.31
N PHE A 2 -3.99 4.03 4.55
CA PHE A 2 -3.87 3.80 3.11
C PHE A 2 -4.67 4.82 2.30
N GLY A 3 -4.10 5.21 1.17
CA GLY A 3 -4.73 6.04 0.16
C GLY A 3 -4.44 5.53 -1.25
N PHE A 4 -4.92 6.24 -2.26
CA PHE A 4 -4.76 5.85 -3.66
C PHE A 4 -4.72 7.07 -4.58
N SER A 5 -4.24 6.88 -5.80
CA SER A 5 -4.10 7.95 -6.76
C SER A 5 -5.29 8.02 -7.71
N VAL A 6 -5.69 9.24 -8.07
CA VAL A 6 -6.64 9.50 -9.16
C VAL A 6 -6.00 10.51 -10.10
N PHE A 7 -6.05 10.22 -11.40
CA PHE A 7 -5.42 11.06 -12.42
C PHE A 7 -6.46 11.80 -13.24
N LEU A 8 -6.27 13.12 -13.39
CA LEU A 8 -7.24 14.02 -14.05
C LEU A 8 -6.86 14.36 -15.50
N GLY A 9 -6.02 13.52 -16.13
CA GLY A 9 -5.59 13.71 -17.52
C GLY A 9 -6.67 13.43 -18.57
N SER A 10 -7.80 12.87 -18.16
CA SER A 10 -8.98 12.65 -19.00
C SER A 10 -10.24 12.83 -18.16
N ASP A 11 -11.39 12.90 -18.83
CA ASP A 11 -12.67 12.97 -18.12
C ASP A 11 -12.87 11.68 -17.31
N MET A 12 -13.40 11.83 -16.09
CA MET A 12 -13.56 10.72 -15.16
C MET A 12 -14.70 9.81 -15.61
N SER A 13 -14.37 8.56 -15.93
CA SER A 13 -15.36 7.54 -16.30
C SER A 13 -16.19 7.07 -15.09
N GLU A 14 -17.33 6.43 -15.34
CA GLU A 14 -18.11 5.78 -14.28
C GLU A 14 -17.31 4.68 -13.57
N GLU A 15 -16.47 3.92 -14.28
CA GLU A 15 -15.58 2.91 -13.66
C GLU A 15 -14.64 3.55 -12.63
N THR A 16 -14.07 4.72 -12.92
CA THR A 16 -13.20 5.42 -11.96
C THR A 16 -14.01 5.91 -10.75
N LYS A 17 -15.24 6.36 -10.93
CA LYS A 17 -16.13 6.76 -9.81
C LYS A 17 -16.46 5.56 -8.92
N GLU A 18 -16.80 4.43 -9.51
CA GLU A 18 -17.06 3.18 -8.80
C GLU A 18 -15.82 2.70 -8.05
N TYR A 19 -14.64 2.81 -8.67
CA TYR A 19 -13.37 2.49 -8.02
C TYR A 19 -13.11 3.37 -6.79
N ILE A 20 -13.32 4.69 -6.87
CA ILE A 20 -13.18 5.60 -5.71
C ILE A 20 -14.09 5.19 -4.55
N ILE A 21 -15.36 4.87 -4.85
CA ILE A 21 -16.33 4.42 -3.84
C ILE A 21 -15.90 3.08 -3.24
N GLN A 22 -15.46 2.14 -4.07
CA GLN A 22 -15.00 0.83 -3.61
C GLN A 22 -13.77 0.95 -2.71
N MET A 23 -12.79 1.78 -3.07
CA MET A 23 -11.61 2.00 -2.24
C MET A 23 -11.99 2.60 -0.88
N SER A 24 -12.85 3.63 -0.87
CA SER A 24 -13.38 4.23 0.37
C SER A 24 -14.06 3.20 1.28
N GLN A 25 -14.98 2.40 0.73
CA GLN A 25 -15.71 1.36 1.47
C GLN A 25 -14.81 0.25 2.03
N ASN A 26 -13.60 0.09 1.49
CA ASN A 26 -12.63 -0.92 1.93
C ASN A 26 -11.48 -0.32 2.78
N GLY A 27 -11.71 0.87 3.35
CA GLY A 27 -10.84 1.46 4.36
C GLY A 27 -9.66 2.25 3.79
N PHE A 28 -9.74 2.72 2.55
CA PHE A 28 -8.83 3.75 2.04
C PHE A 28 -9.42 5.13 2.33
N ASN A 29 -8.60 6.04 2.86
CA ASN A 29 -9.10 7.28 3.48
C ASN A 29 -8.61 8.55 2.77
N GLY A 30 -7.85 8.42 1.70
CA GLY A 30 -7.33 9.58 0.99
C GLY A 30 -7.02 9.33 -0.48
N ILE A 31 -7.09 10.41 -1.23
CA ILE A 31 -6.79 10.51 -2.66
C ILE A 31 -5.58 11.41 -2.82
N PHE A 32 -4.62 10.96 -3.62
CA PHE A 32 -3.58 11.80 -4.20
C PHE A 32 -3.92 12.07 -5.67
N THR A 33 -3.78 13.31 -6.10
CA THR A 33 -3.87 13.65 -7.53
C THR A 33 -2.80 14.65 -7.89
N SER A 34 -2.26 14.57 -9.10
CA SER A 34 -1.23 15.49 -9.58
C SER A 34 -1.71 16.31 -10.76
N MET A 35 -1.52 17.62 -10.65
CA MET A 35 -1.81 18.62 -11.67
C MET A 35 -0.52 19.01 -12.40
N HIS A 36 0.05 18.07 -13.14
CA HIS A 36 1.19 18.32 -14.04
C HIS A 36 0.98 17.64 -15.38
N ILE A 37 0.22 18.26 -16.29
CA ILE A 37 0.24 17.90 -17.71
C ILE A 37 0.13 19.20 -18.55
N PRO A 38 1.18 19.60 -19.28
CA PRO A 38 1.17 20.76 -20.20
C PRO A 38 0.19 20.61 -21.39
N GLU A 39 -0.30 19.39 -21.62
CA GLU A 39 -1.01 18.95 -22.82
C GLU A 39 -2.54 18.96 -22.66
N ASP A 40 -3.04 19.16 -21.44
CA ASP A 40 -4.47 19.17 -21.16
C ASP A 40 -5.08 20.57 -21.33
N ASP A 41 -6.33 20.58 -21.79
CA ASP A 41 -7.15 21.77 -21.89
C ASP A 41 -7.41 22.36 -20.50
N SER A 42 -6.69 23.44 -20.17
CA SER A 42 -6.81 24.17 -18.91
C SER A 42 -8.25 24.53 -18.53
N SER A 43 -9.16 24.63 -19.52
CA SER A 43 -10.57 24.96 -19.28
C SER A 43 -11.35 23.83 -18.61
N LYS A 44 -10.97 22.56 -18.79
CA LYS A 44 -11.69 21.40 -18.23
C LYS A 44 -11.23 20.97 -16.84
N TYR A 45 -10.06 21.44 -16.41
CA TYR A 45 -9.50 20.98 -15.14
C TYR A 45 -10.31 21.42 -13.93
N LEU A 46 -10.84 22.64 -13.94
CA LEU A 46 -11.68 23.12 -12.85
C LEU A 46 -12.90 22.21 -12.66
N ASP A 47 -13.53 21.79 -13.76
CA ASP A 47 -14.67 20.87 -13.71
C ASP A 47 -14.24 19.49 -13.18
N ARG A 48 -13.11 18.96 -13.65
CA ARG A 48 -12.58 17.66 -13.23
C ARG A 48 -12.20 17.63 -11.74
N ILE A 49 -11.51 18.66 -11.25
CA ILE A 49 -11.12 18.73 -9.83
C ILE A 49 -12.33 19.00 -8.94
N THR A 50 -13.30 19.80 -9.38
CA THR A 50 -14.55 20.03 -8.65
C THR A 50 -15.33 18.71 -8.51
N LEU A 51 -15.47 17.96 -9.61
CA LEU A 51 -16.10 16.63 -9.58
C LEU A 51 -15.36 15.67 -8.63
N LEU A 52 -14.03 15.58 -8.71
CA LEU A 52 -13.24 14.74 -7.80
C LEU A 52 -13.43 15.16 -6.34
N GLY A 53 -13.43 16.46 -6.08
CA GLY A 53 -13.64 17.05 -4.77
C GLY A 53 -15.01 16.72 -4.17
N ASP A 54 -16.07 16.81 -4.97
CA ASP A 54 -17.42 16.44 -4.55
C ASP A 54 -17.54 14.94 -4.22
N ILE A 55 -16.92 14.08 -5.04
CA ILE A 55 -16.85 12.64 -4.77
C ILE A 55 -16.05 12.38 -3.49
N ALA A 56 -14.91 13.04 -3.30
CA ALA A 56 -14.07 12.89 -2.11
C ALA A 56 -14.83 13.28 -0.84
N LYS A 57 -15.50 14.44 -0.83
CA LYS A 57 -16.36 14.86 0.30
C LYS A 57 -17.47 13.86 0.59
N LYS A 58 -18.20 13.42 -0.44
CA LYS A 58 -19.31 12.46 -0.29
C LYS A 58 -18.86 11.14 0.34
N ASN A 59 -17.61 10.74 0.12
CA ASN A 59 -17.02 9.51 0.63
C ASN A 59 -16.07 9.72 1.83
N ASN A 60 -16.05 10.93 2.42
CA ASN A 60 -15.19 11.31 3.54
C ASN A 60 -13.69 11.03 3.30
N LEU A 61 -13.22 11.26 2.07
CA LEU A 61 -11.83 11.07 1.67
C LEU A 61 -11.06 12.39 1.79
N ASN A 62 -9.84 12.31 2.33
CA ASN A 62 -8.87 13.40 2.18
C ASN A 62 -8.46 13.52 0.72
N LEU A 63 -8.25 14.73 0.23
CA LEU A 63 -7.80 15.00 -1.14
C LEU A 63 -6.54 15.87 -1.10
N MET A 64 -5.39 15.25 -1.36
CA MET A 64 -4.11 15.92 -1.56
C MET A 64 -3.91 16.19 -3.06
N VAL A 65 -3.79 17.47 -3.42
CA VAL A 65 -3.56 17.89 -4.81
C VAL A 65 -2.14 18.41 -4.94
N ASP A 66 -1.34 17.77 -5.78
CA ASP A 66 -0.01 18.21 -6.17
C ASP A 66 -0.09 19.24 -7.29
N ILE A 67 0.36 20.46 -7.00
CA ILE A 67 0.11 21.63 -7.82
C ILE A 67 1.33 22.55 -7.92
N SER A 68 1.58 23.07 -9.12
CA SER A 68 2.56 24.14 -9.36
C SER A 68 1.96 25.53 -9.17
N SER A 69 2.82 26.53 -8.96
CA SER A 69 2.43 27.96 -8.93
C SER A 69 1.62 28.39 -10.15
N LYS A 70 1.97 27.90 -11.35
CA LYS A 70 1.25 28.17 -12.60
C LYS A 70 -0.17 27.59 -12.57
N ALA A 71 -0.31 26.34 -12.15
CA ALA A 71 -1.60 25.67 -12.10
C ALA A 71 -2.56 26.32 -11.08
N LEU A 72 -2.05 26.80 -9.94
CA LEU A 72 -2.85 27.56 -8.97
C LEU A 72 -3.43 28.84 -9.57
N SER A 73 -2.61 29.57 -10.32
CA SER A 73 -3.03 30.80 -11.00
C SER A 73 -4.10 30.51 -12.06
N THR A 74 -3.97 29.40 -12.79
CA THR A 74 -4.99 28.96 -13.77
C THR A 74 -6.33 28.62 -13.12
N LEU A 75 -6.33 28.09 -11.89
CA LEU A 75 -7.57 27.84 -11.12
C LEU A 75 -8.15 29.11 -10.50
N GLY A 76 -7.50 30.28 -10.65
CA GLY A 76 -7.91 31.51 -10.01
C GLY A 76 -7.81 31.47 -8.47
N LEU A 77 -6.94 30.61 -7.94
CA LEU A 77 -6.73 30.44 -6.51
C LEU A 77 -5.45 31.15 -6.06
N ASP A 78 -5.57 32.07 -5.12
CA ASP A 78 -4.45 32.64 -4.39
C ASP A 78 -4.31 31.96 -3.03
N ILE A 79 -3.33 31.06 -2.87
CA ILE A 79 -3.07 30.33 -1.62
C ILE A 79 -2.98 31.24 -0.39
N LYS A 80 -2.52 32.49 -0.55
CA LYS A 80 -2.40 33.41 0.58
C LYS A 80 -3.75 33.77 1.19
N ASN A 81 -4.81 33.78 0.38
CA ASN A 81 -6.11 34.35 0.76
C ASN A 81 -7.30 33.39 0.55
N ASP A 82 -7.12 32.29 -0.21
CA ASP A 82 -8.22 31.47 -0.71
C ASP A 82 -8.27 30.06 -0.10
N THR A 83 -7.74 29.85 1.11
CA THR A 83 -7.81 28.55 1.79
C THR A 83 -9.24 28.02 1.92
N ASP A 84 -10.22 28.92 2.06
CA ASP A 84 -11.63 28.53 2.11
C ASP A 84 -12.19 28.11 0.75
N LYS A 85 -11.74 28.73 -0.35
CA LYS A 85 -12.11 28.28 -1.70
C LYS A 85 -11.54 26.89 -1.98
N VAL A 86 -10.30 26.62 -1.55
CA VAL A 86 -9.66 25.30 -1.68
C VAL A 86 -10.48 24.23 -0.95
N ARG A 87 -10.87 24.49 0.31
CA ARG A 87 -11.73 23.57 1.07
C ARG A 87 -13.12 23.41 0.45
N ASN A 88 -13.69 24.48 -0.11
CA ASN A 88 -14.96 24.42 -0.83
C ASN A 88 -14.90 23.58 -2.10
N LEU A 89 -13.71 23.38 -2.70
CA LEU A 89 -13.47 22.41 -3.77
C LEU A 89 -13.27 20.98 -3.25
N GLY A 90 -13.35 20.73 -1.94
CA GLY A 90 -13.12 19.40 -1.35
C GLY A 90 -11.65 19.01 -1.21
N ILE A 91 -10.75 19.94 -1.52
CA ILE A 91 -9.31 19.76 -1.36
C ILE A 91 -8.98 19.94 0.12
N THR A 92 -8.39 18.91 0.73
CA THR A 92 -7.99 18.93 2.14
C THR A 92 -6.52 19.27 2.32
N GLY A 93 -5.70 19.09 1.28
CA GLY A 93 -4.30 19.45 1.29
C GLY A 93 -3.76 19.82 -0.09
N LEU A 94 -2.72 20.65 -0.08
CA LEU A 94 -1.98 21.03 -1.28
C LEU A 94 -0.52 20.60 -1.13
N ARG A 95 -0.04 19.81 -2.08
CA ARG A 95 1.39 19.52 -2.22
C ARG A 95 1.98 20.60 -3.12
N MET A 96 2.75 21.48 -2.50
CA MET A 96 3.28 22.68 -3.13
C MET A 96 4.66 22.39 -3.69
N ASP A 97 4.78 22.38 -5.02
CA ASP A 97 6.04 22.13 -5.72
C ASP A 97 6.73 23.44 -6.17
N TYR A 98 7.75 23.31 -7.01
CA TYR A 98 8.69 24.32 -7.48
C TYR A 98 8.11 25.73 -7.66
N GLY A 99 8.81 26.71 -7.06
CA GLY A 99 8.54 28.15 -7.26
C GLY A 99 7.60 28.80 -6.24
N ILE A 100 7.14 28.08 -5.21
CA ILE A 100 6.35 28.67 -4.12
C ILE A 100 7.29 29.07 -2.95
N PRO A 101 7.30 30.34 -2.51
CA PRO A 101 8.14 30.77 -1.40
C PRO A 101 7.82 30.05 -0.08
N MET A 102 8.86 29.72 0.71
CA MET A 102 8.70 29.06 2.01
C MET A 102 7.83 29.85 3.01
N GLU A 103 7.82 31.18 2.93
CA GLU A 103 6.91 32.02 3.72
C GLU A 103 5.43 31.73 3.40
N THR A 104 5.10 31.58 2.11
CA THR A 104 3.73 31.24 1.68
C THR A 104 3.34 29.86 2.18
N ILE A 105 4.24 28.87 2.05
CA ILE A 105 4.05 27.50 2.54
C ILE A 105 3.83 27.50 4.07
N ALA A 106 4.68 28.20 4.82
CA ALA A 106 4.57 28.31 6.26
C ALA A 106 3.24 28.93 6.71
N ASN A 107 2.79 30.00 6.05
CA ASN A 107 1.51 30.61 6.38
C ASN A 107 0.31 29.72 6.01
N ALA A 108 0.38 29.03 4.87
CA ALA A 108 -0.68 28.10 4.45
C ALA A 108 -0.84 26.92 5.42
N SER A 109 0.26 26.42 6.01
CA SER A 109 0.24 25.30 6.97
C SER A 109 -0.57 25.54 8.24
N LYS A 110 -0.85 26.80 8.58
CA LYS A 110 -1.69 27.15 9.75
C LYS A 110 -3.17 26.85 9.54
N ASN A 111 -3.58 26.67 8.29
CA ASN A 111 -4.99 26.49 7.92
C ASN A 111 -5.21 25.25 7.04
N LEU A 112 -4.23 24.80 6.27
CA LEU A 112 -4.40 23.71 5.34
C LEU A 112 -3.28 22.68 5.53
N THR A 113 -3.56 21.40 5.27
CA THR A 113 -2.50 20.40 5.20
C THR A 113 -1.59 20.71 4.01
N ILE A 114 -0.28 20.79 4.26
CA ILE A 114 0.70 21.12 3.23
C ILE A 114 1.62 19.93 2.96
N GLY A 115 1.58 19.46 1.72
CA GLY A 115 2.52 18.49 1.20
C GLY A 115 3.82 19.15 0.74
N LEU A 116 4.95 18.58 1.12
CA LEU A 116 6.28 18.93 0.63
C LEU A 116 6.93 17.73 -0.03
N ASN A 117 7.77 17.97 -1.02
CA ASN A 117 8.53 16.90 -1.65
C ASN A 117 9.63 16.39 -0.70
N ALA A 118 9.43 15.18 -0.17
CA ALA A 118 10.33 14.56 0.79
C ALA A 118 11.75 14.35 0.22
N SER A 119 11.88 14.13 -1.09
CA SER A 119 13.16 13.84 -1.73
C SER A 119 14.03 15.08 -1.94
N THR A 120 13.42 16.26 -2.15
CA THR A 120 14.15 17.50 -2.47
C THR A 120 14.23 18.49 -1.30
N LEU A 121 13.41 18.32 -0.25
CA LEU A 121 13.43 19.21 0.92
C LEU A 121 14.85 19.28 1.55
N SER A 122 15.39 20.50 1.66
CA SER A 122 16.71 20.76 2.22
C SER A 122 16.65 21.24 3.67
N SER A 123 17.81 21.27 4.36
CA SER A 123 17.90 21.86 5.70
C SER A 123 17.66 23.38 5.69
N GLU A 124 17.99 24.06 4.60
CA GLU A 124 17.74 25.49 4.44
C GLU A 124 16.24 25.79 4.31
N ASP A 125 15.51 24.97 3.55
CA ASP A 125 14.05 25.08 3.46
C ASP A 125 13.40 24.94 4.84
N VAL A 126 13.84 23.94 5.62
CA VAL A 126 13.34 23.72 6.99
C VAL A 126 13.66 24.90 7.91
N LEU A 127 14.86 25.48 7.82
CA LEU A 127 15.21 26.68 8.60
C LEU A 127 14.29 27.86 8.24
N ASN A 128 14.01 28.05 6.95
CA ASN A 128 13.10 29.09 6.49
C ASN A 128 11.67 28.83 6.97
N LEU A 129 11.16 27.59 6.88
CA LEU A 129 9.84 27.22 7.39
C LEU A 129 9.71 27.51 8.90
N LYS A 130 10.73 27.15 9.69
CA LYS A 130 10.78 27.49 11.12
C LYS A 130 10.80 29.00 11.36
N LYS A 131 11.62 29.74 10.60
CA LYS A 131 11.70 31.21 10.67
C LYS A 131 10.34 31.88 10.41
N TYR A 132 9.56 31.36 9.46
CA TYR A 132 8.23 31.90 9.13
C TYR A 132 7.10 31.31 9.99
N GLY A 133 7.42 30.49 11.00
CA GLY A 133 6.45 29.94 11.94
C GLY A 133 5.48 28.94 11.30
N ALA A 134 6.01 28.05 10.45
CA ALA A 134 5.25 26.93 9.90
C ALA A 134 4.71 25.99 10.98
N ASP A 135 3.51 25.48 10.78
CA ASP A 135 2.92 24.43 11.61
C ASP A 135 3.26 23.06 11.03
N PHE A 136 4.31 22.44 11.56
CA PHE A 136 4.76 21.12 11.11
C PHE A 136 3.75 20.00 11.41
N SER A 137 2.80 20.19 12.33
CA SER A 137 1.77 19.18 12.60
C SER A 137 0.74 19.06 11.47
N ASN A 138 0.61 20.11 10.65
CA ASN A 138 -0.19 20.14 9.41
C ASN A 138 0.67 19.91 8.16
N MET A 139 1.91 19.41 8.31
CA MET A 139 2.78 19.11 7.19
C MET A 139 2.92 17.63 6.91
N GLU A 140 3.01 17.33 5.62
CA GLU A 140 3.16 15.99 5.08
C GLU A 140 4.36 15.96 4.13
N PHE A 141 5.27 15.01 4.31
CA PHE A 141 6.44 14.80 3.48
C PHE A 141 6.16 13.67 2.50
N TRP A 142 5.80 14.05 1.28
CA TRP A 142 5.44 13.14 0.20
C TRP A 142 6.65 12.79 -0.65
N HIS A 143 7.06 11.52 -0.59
CA HIS A 143 8.01 10.98 -1.55
C HIS A 143 7.38 10.90 -2.95
N ASN A 144 8.23 10.94 -3.97
CA ASN A 144 7.77 10.71 -5.33
C ASN A 144 7.49 9.22 -5.58
N TYR A 145 6.68 8.95 -6.60
CA TYR A 145 6.74 7.69 -7.35
C TYR A 145 7.64 7.85 -8.57
N TYR A 146 8.11 6.73 -9.12
CA TYR A 146 9.11 6.71 -10.20
C TYR A 146 8.61 5.90 -11.41
N PRO A 147 8.05 6.55 -12.45
CA PRO A 147 7.51 5.85 -13.62
C PRO A 147 8.57 5.12 -14.44
N ARG A 148 9.79 5.67 -14.54
CA ARG A 148 10.89 5.05 -15.29
C ARG A 148 11.49 3.90 -14.46
N LYS A 149 11.68 2.73 -15.07
CA LYS A 149 12.44 1.63 -14.42
C LYS A 149 13.81 2.08 -13.95
N GLU A 150 14.29 1.42 -12.90
CA GLU A 150 15.64 1.57 -12.34
C GLU A 150 15.90 2.92 -11.65
N THR A 151 14.90 3.80 -11.52
CA THR A 151 15.06 5.13 -10.91
C THR A 151 14.36 5.32 -9.57
N GLY A 152 13.60 4.32 -9.11
CA GLY A 152 13.06 4.29 -7.76
C GLY A 152 14.17 4.35 -6.71
N LEU A 153 13.80 4.78 -5.51
CA LEU A 153 14.78 4.97 -4.45
C LEU A 153 15.31 3.63 -3.92
N SER A 154 16.56 3.64 -3.47
CA SER A 154 17.10 2.55 -2.66
C SER A 154 16.45 2.58 -1.26
N LYS A 155 16.18 1.40 -0.67
CA LYS A 155 15.61 1.32 0.68
C LYS A 155 16.49 2.01 1.73
N LYS A 156 17.82 1.91 1.60
CA LYS A 156 18.76 2.50 2.55
C LYS A 156 18.68 4.03 2.55
N SER A 157 18.85 4.66 1.39
CA SER A 157 18.79 6.13 1.27
C SER A 157 17.42 6.68 1.65
N PHE A 158 16.35 5.95 1.34
CA PHE A 158 14.98 6.27 1.73
C PHE A 158 14.81 6.32 3.25
N ILE A 159 15.25 5.28 3.96
CA ILE A 159 15.17 5.21 5.43
C ILE A 159 16.00 6.33 6.08
N ASP A 160 17.20 6.59 5.58
CA ASP A 160 18.06 7.63 6.15
C ASP A 160 17.44 9.03 5.98
N LYS A 161 16.77 9.30 4.84
CA LYS A 161 15.99 10.53 4.66
C LYS A 161 14.80 10.58 5.63
N ASN A 162 14.09 9.47 5.83
CA ASN A 162 12.92 9.42 6.69
C ASN A 162 13.25 9.64 8.17
N LYS A 163 14.41 9.17 8.65
CA LYS A 163 14.87 9.49 10.03
C LYS A 163 14.95 11.00 10.25
N TRP A 164 15.57 11.73 9.32
CA TRP A 164 15.64 13.18 9.39
C TRP A 164 14.26 13.85 9.30
N LEU A 165 13.38 13.39 8.39
CA LEU A 165 12.02 13.94 8.27
C LEU A 165 11.18 13.71 9.52
N LYS A 166 11.33 12.57 10.20
CA LYS A 166 10.63 12.26 11.46
C LYS A 166 10.94 13.27 12.57
N GLU A 167 12.16 13.78 12.63
CA GLU A 167 12.57 14.80 13.60
C GLU A 167 11.85 16.14 13.42
N LEU A 168 11.22 16.37 12.25
CA LEU A 168 10.52 17.61 11.94
C LEU A 168 9.08 17.63 12.48
N GLY A 169 8.50 16.48 12.83
CA GLY A 169 7.16 16.38 13.44
C GLY A 169 5.98 16.31 12.48
N GLY A 170 6.23 16.24 11.16
CA GLY A 170 5.20 15.98 10.14
C GLY A 170 5.05 14.49 9.80
N LYS A 171 4.02 14.16 9.01
CA LYS A 171 3.82 12.78 8.52
C LYS A 171 4.68 12.49 7.30
N ILE A 172 5.08 11.24 7.10
CA ILE A 172 5.83 10.78 5.92
C ILE A 172 4.94 9.87 5.08
N ILE A 173 4.83 10.18 3.79
CA ILE A 173 3.98 9.47 2.83
C ILE A 173 4.83 8.92 1.70
N ALA A 174 4.54 7.69 1.27
CA ALA A 174 5.21 7.03 0.15
C ALA A 174 4.23 6.21 -0.70
N PHE A 175 4.67 5.82 -1.89
CA PHE A 175 3.85 5.11 -2.87
C PHE A 175 4.22 3.62 -2.99
N SER A 176 3.18 2.80 -2.95
CA SER A 176 3.17 1.39 -3.36
C SER A 176 2.67 1.27 -4.81
N PRO A 177 3.14 0.28 -5.61
CA PRO A 177 2.59 0.08 -6.96
C PRO A 177 1.11 -0.33 -6.91
N GLY A 178 0.41 -0.19 -8.04
CA GLY A 178 -0.83 -0.91 -8.32
C GLY A 178 -0.59 -2.20 -9.12
N ASN A 179 -1.67 -2.94 -9.40
CA ASN A 179 -1.58 -4.25 -10.06
C ASN A 179 -2.75 -4.59 -10.98
N LYS A 180 -3.64 -3.63 -11.31
CA LYS A 180 -4.73 -3.83 -12.29
C LYS A 180 -4.56 -2.91 -13.49
N ILE A 181 -4.70 -1.60 -13.29
CA ILE A 181 -4.48 -0.59 -14.34
C ILE A 181 -3.28 0.24 -13.92
N LEU A 182 -2.20 0.12 -14.69
CA LEU A 182 -0.96 0.85 -14.46
C LEU A 182 -1.00 2.20 -15.17
N ARG A 183 -0.35 3.20 -14.60
CA ARG A 183 -0.38 4.54 -15.18
C ARG A 183 0.44 4.61 -16.46
N GLY A 184 -0.18 5.12 -17.53
CA GLY A 184 0.51 5.42 -18.78
C GLY A 184 1.48 6.61 -18.65
N PRO A 185 2.33 6.85 -19.66
CA PRO A 185 2.44 6.11 -20.92
C PRO A 185 3.35 4.88 -20.82
N LEU A 186 4.07 4.69 -19.71
CA LEU A 186 5.08 3.63 -19.59
C LEU A 186 4.51 2.30 -19.07
N PHE A 187 3.43 2.34 -18.28
CA PHE A 187 2.83 1.15 -17.66
C PHE A 187 3.82 0.33 -16.81
N ASP A 188 4.85 0.97 -16.28
CA ASP A 188 5.96 0.32 -15.59
C ASP A 188 5.81 0.29 -14.07
N SER A 189 4.57 0.46 -13.58
CA SER A 189 4.16 0.70 -12.18
C SER A 189 4.76 1.94 -11.54
N LEU A 190 4.11 2.46 -10.49
CA LEU A 190 4.47 3.70 -9.81
C LEU A 190 4.88 3.50 -8.33
N PRO A 191 5.99 2.80 -8.04
CA PRO A 191 6.49 2.67 -6.66
C PRO A 191 7.38 3.86 -6.27
N THR A 192 7.55 4.08 -4.96
CA THR A 192 8.63 4.92 -4.41
C THR A 192 9.97 4.18 -4.34
N LEU A 193 9.99 2.94 -3.84
CA LEU A 193 11.20 2.11 -3.78
C LEU A 193 11.31 1.25 -5.04
N GLU A 194 12.50 1.20 -5.66
CA GLU A 194 12.67 0.44 -6.90
C GLU A 194 12.40 -1.07 -6.72
N LYS A 195 12.76 -1.62 -5.55
CA LYS A 195 12.47 -3.01 -5.18
C LYS A 195 10.98 -3.34 -5.07
N HIS A 196 10.09 -2.34 -5.06
CA HIS A 196 8.64 -2.53 -5.08
C HIS A 196 8.06 -2.49 -6.48
N ARG A 197 8.86 -2.27 -7.53
CA ARG A 197 8.36 -2.27 -8.90
C ARG A 197 7.71 -3.62 -9.24
N PHE A 198 6.45 -3.58 -9.69
CA PHE A 198 5.60 -4.75 -9.91
C PHE A 198 5.44 -5.71 -8.71
N ALA A 199 5.83 -5.29 -7.50
CA ALA A 199 5.65 -6.10 -6.30
C ALA A 199 4.18 -6.14 -5.89
N HIS A 200 3.81 -7.11 -5.05
CA HIS A 200 2.47 -7.19 -4.49
C HIS A 200 2.14 -5.90 -3.69
N PRO A 201 1.06 -5.15 -4.02
CA PRO A 201 0.80 -3.84 -3.42
C PRO A 201 0.71 -3.86 -1.89
N LEU A 202 0.01 -4.84 -1.31
CA LEU A 202 -0.08 -4.95 0.15
C LEU A 202 1.28 -5.28 0.78
N ALA A 203 2.09 -6.14 0.17
CA ALA A 203 3.40 -6.51 0.73
C ALA A 203 4.36 -5.31 0.73
N ALA A 204 4.37 -4.55 -0.37
CA ALA A 204 5.12 -3.30 -0.47
C ALA A 204 4.64 -2.28 0.57
N SER A 205 3.33 -2.16 0.75
CA SER A 205 2.73 -1.24 1.72
C SER A 205 3.08 -1.60 3.17
N ILE A 206 3.03 -2.88 3.53
CA ILE A 206 3.44 -3.34 4.87
C ILE A 206 4.92 -3.03 5.11
N GLU A 207 5.79 -3.22 4.11
CA GLU A 207 7.21 -2.88 4.25
C GLU A 207 7.47 -1.40 4.53
N LEU A 208 6.78 -0.53 3.79
CA LEU A 208 6.92 0.91 3.96
C LEU A 208 6.55 1.32 5.39
N LEU A 209 5.41 0.81 5.88
CA LEU A 209 4.91 1.09 7.23
C LEU A 209 5.79 0.49 8.33
N ALA A 210 6.13 -0.79 8.22
CA ALA A 210 6.78 -1.54 9.29
C ALA A 210 8.28 -1.30 9.38
N GLU A 211 8.95 -1.08 8.25
CA GLU A 211 10.41 -1.09 8.18
C GLU A 211 11.02 0.21 7.64
N CYS A 212 10.20 1.13 7.11
CA CYS A 212 10.72 2.30 6.41
C CYS A 212 10.31 3.65 6.99
N LEU A 213 9.77 3.70 8.21
CA LEU A 213 9.38 4.95 8.91
C LEU A 213 8.34 5.78 8.12
N VAL A 214 7.44 5.11 7.40
CA VAL A 214 6.33 5.75 6.67
C VAL A 214 5.07 5.71 7.54
N ASP A 215 4.30 6.80 7.55
CA ASP A 215 3.04 6.90 8.29
C ASP A 215 1.84 6.46 7.45
N GLU A 216 1.87 6.80 6.16
CA GLU A 216 0.78 6.56 5.23
C GLU A 216 1.31 6.10 3.87
N VAL A 217 0.63 5.13 3.27
CA VAL A 217 1.02 4.57 1.97
C VAL A 217 -0.11 4.77 0.98
N TYR A 218 0.23 5.30 -0.19
CA TYR A 218 -0.71 5.51 -1.28
C TYR A 218 -0.42 4.54 -2.42
N ILE A 219 -1.46 4.03 -3.08
CA ILE A 219 -1.31 3.33 -4.36
C ILE A 219 -0.95 4.38 -5.42
N GLY A 220 0.19 4.21 -6.08
CA GLY A 220 0.69 5.12 -7.10
C GLY A 220 -0.06 5.00 -8.44
N ASP A 221 -0.34 3.77 -8.88
CA ASP A 221 -1.02 3.50 -10.14
C ASP A 221 -2.54 3.74 -10.08
N GLU A 222 -3.21 3.64 -11.23
CA GLU A 222 -4.63 3.98 -11.37
C GLU A 222 -5.55 3.02 -10.61
N GLN A 223 -5.27 1.71 -10.65
CA GLN A 223 -6.10 0.71 -9.98
C GLN A 223 -5.32 -0.50 -9.44
N ILE A 224 -5.87 -1.08 -8.38
CA ILE A 224 -5.54 -2.42 -7.87
C ILE A 224 -6.70 -3.40 -8.11
N LYS A 225 -6.39 -4.69 -8.14
CA LYS A 225 -7.38 -5.76 -8.32
C LYS A 225 -8.34 -5.85 -7.13
N ILE A 226 -9.55 -6.35 -7.35
CA ILE A 226 -10.56 -6.51 -6.29
C ILE A 226 -10.09 -7.44 -5.17
N GLU A 227 -9.36 -8.50 -5.53
CA GLU A 227 -8.75 -9.43 -4.59
C GLU A 227 -7.73 -8.71 -3.69
N THR A 228 -6.97 -7.78 -4.28
CA THR A 228 -6.00 -6.96 -3.55
C THR A 228 -6.69 -5.95 -2.65
N ILE A 229 -7.79 -5.32 -3.09
CA ILE A 229 -8.62 -4.45 -2.22
C ILE A 229 -9.11 -5.23 -1.00
N ASN A 230 -9.59 -6.46 -1.21
CA ASN A 230 -10.04 -7.32 -0.11
C ASN A 230 -8.89 -7.68 0.85
N GLN A 231 -7.70 -8.01 0.33
CA GLN A 231 -6.50 -8.23 1.15
C GLN A 231 -6.17 -7.01 2.02
N PHE A 232 -6.22 -5.79 1.47
CA PHE A 232 -6.04 -4.55 2.25
C PHE A 232 -7.11 -4.41 3.34
N ARG A 233 -8.39 -4.60 3.00
CA ARG A 233 -9.50 -4.51 3.98
C ARG A 233 -9.28 -5.45 5.16
N VAL A 234 -9.02 -6.73 4.90
CA VAL A 234 -8.87 -7.75 5.95
C VAL A 234 -7.60 -7.48 6.77
N PHE A 235 -6.49 -7.09 6.14
CA PHE A 235 -5.29 -6.70 6.86
C PHE A 235 -5.53 -5.50 7.79
N GLN A 236 -6.27 -4.48 7.34
CA GLN A 236 -6.56 -3.30 8.17
C GLN A 236 -7.43 -3.64 9.38
N ASN A 237 -8.54 -4.33 9.15
CA ASN A 237 -9.60 -4.53 10.13
C ASN A 237 -9.31 -5.69 11.09
N GLU A 238 -8.75 -6.78 10.58
CA GLU A 238 -8.59 -8.03 11.33
C GLU A 238 -7.13 -8.34 11.67
N LYS A 239 -6.18 -7.59 11.09
CA LYS A 239 -4.74 -7.88 11.16
C LYS A 239 -4.44 -9.29 10.64
N THR A 240 -5.11 -9.70 9.57
CA THR A 240 -4.97 -11.03 8.95
C THR A 240 -4.46 -10.88 7.52
N ILE A 241 -3.50 -11.73 7.14
CA ILE A 241 -2.98 -11.82 5.76
C ILE A 241 -3.79 -12.88 5.00
N LEU A 242 -4.45 -12.48 3.92
CA LEU A 242 -5.12 -13.42 3.02
C LEU A 242 -4.17 -13.89 1.92
N LEU A 243 -4.09 -15.21 1.75
CA LEU A 243 -3.28 -15.89 0.74
C LEU A 243 -4.17 -16.69 -0.22
N HIS A 244 -4.25 -16.25 -1.46
CA HIS A 244 -4.89 -17.02 -2.52
C HIS A 244 -4.05 -18.27 -2.84
N SER A 245 -4.72 -19.41 -2.91
CA SER A 245 -4.04 -20.70 -2.95
C SER A 245 -4.77 -21.68 -3.85
N ASN A 246 -3.97 -22.51 -4.53
CA ASN A 246 -4.45 -23.64 -5.32
C ASN A 246 -4.23 -24.92 -4.52
N PHE A 247 -5.32 -25.60 -4.17
CA PHE A 247 -5.26 -26.90 -3.48
C PHE A 247 -5.31 -28.04 -4.49
N ILE A 248 -4.52 -29.08 -4.26
CA ILE A 248 -4.47 -30.23 -5.19
C ILE A 248 -5.63 -31.21 -5.00
N SER A 249 -6.30 -31.14 -3.84
CA SER A 249 -7.41 -32.00 -3.48
C SER A 249 -8.28 -31.37 -2.39
N ASN A 250 -9.48 -31.92 -2.20
CA ASN A 250 -10.38 -31.55 -1.12
C ASN A 250 -10.11 -32.34 0.17
N ASP A 251 -9.08 -33.18 0.20
CA ASP A 251 -8.73 -33.93 1.40
C ASP A 251 -8.26 -32.98 2.51
N TYR A 252 -8.81 -33.19 3.71
CA TYR A 252 -8.45 -32.44 4.92
C TYR A 252 -8.69 -30.92 4.84
N GLN A 253 -9.55 -30.43 3.93
CA GLN A 253 -9.85 -29.00 3.78
C GLN A 253 -10.24 -28.31 5.09
N GLN A 254 -10.93 -29.00 6.00
CA GLN A 254 -11.27 -28.49 7.33
C GLN A 254 -10.07 -28.18 8.24
N LEU A 255 -8.89 -28.73 7.92
CA LEU A 255 -7.62 -28.44 8.61
C LEU A 255 -6.83 -27.35 7.90
N LEU A 256 -7.06 -27.15 6.60
CA LEU A 256 -6.38 -26.16 5.76
C LEU A 256 -7.11 -24.82 5.73
N THR A 257 -8.43 -24.81 5.96
CA THR A 257 -9.27 -23.62 5.85
C THR A 257 -9.54 -23.00 7.22
N GLY A 258 -9.89 -21.72 7.21
CA GLY A 258 -10.11 -20.92 8.41
C GLY A 258 -8.88 -20.10 8.82
N GLU A 259 -8.97 -19.51 10.00
CA GLU A 259 -7.91 -18.66 10.55
C GLU A 259 -6.78 -19.48 11.18
N HIS A 260 -5.56 -19.15 10.77
CA HIS A 260 -4.33 -19.67 11.34
C HIS A 260 -3.49 -18.53 11.90
N THR A 261 -2.67 -18.85 12.89
CA THR A 261 -1.69 -17.93 13.44
C THR A 261 -0.32 -18.57 13.36
N ASN A 262 0.65 -17.84 12.83
CA ASN A 262 2.02 -18.29 12.89
C ASN A 262 2.50 -18.32 14.34
N ARG A 263 3.23 -19.37 14.69
CA ARG A 263 3.82 -19.48 16.02
C ARG A 263 4.72 -18.29 16.38
N MET A 264 4.82 -18.01 17.69
CA MET A 264 5.69 -16.96 18.22
C MET A 264 7.19 -17.29 18.02
N ASP A 265 7.56 -18.56 18.14
CA ASP A 265 8.89 -19.07 17.82
C ASP A 265 9.02 -19.31 16.31
N VAL A 266 9.23 -18.22 15.57
CA VAL A 266 9.28 -18.21 14.10
C VAL A 266 10.40 -19.11 13.59
N ALA A 267 10.03 -20.08 12.74
CA ALA A 267 10.99 -20.91 12.05
C ALA A 267 11.60 -20.16 10.85
N ARG A 268 12.86 -20.49 10.54
CA ARG A 268 13.57 -19.93 9.39
C ARG A 268 12.86 -20.27 8.07
N ASP A 269 12.55 -21.56 7.89
CA ASP A 269 12.19 -22.15 6.59
C ASP A 269 10.69 -22.30 6.35
N VAL A 270 9.87 -22.21 7.40
CA VAL A 270 8.42 -22.44 7.32
C VAL A 270 7.65 -21.50 8.26
N ILE A 271 6.43 -21.15 7.85
CA ILE A 271 5.37 -20.66 8.73
C ILE A 271 4.69 -21.89 9.32
N ARG A 272 4.36 -21.87 10.61
CA ARG A 272 3.77 -23.00 11.32
C ARG A 272 2.48 -22.56 11.99
N SER A 273 1.35 -23.15 11.63
CA SER A 273 0.07 -22.88 12.32
C SER A 273 0.14 -23.42 13.74
N GLN A 274 -0.25 -22.60 14.72
CA GLN A 274 -0.35 -23.04 16.11
C GLN A 274 -1.65 -23.82 16.41
N GLU A 275 -2.69 -23.64 15.58
CA GLU A 275 -4.05 -24.16 15.77
C GLU A 275 -4.14 -25.67 15.55
N ALA A 276 -3.20 -26.24 14.80
CA ALA A 276 -3.11 -27.67 14.52
C ALA A 276 -3.05 -28.56 15.78
N ARG A 277 -2.60 -28.03 16.92
CA ARG A 277 -2.36 -28.80 18.14
C ARG A 277 -3.60 -29.08 18.99
N PHE A 278 -4.70 -28.36 18.77
CA PHE A 278 -5.79 -28.29 19.74
C PHE A 278 -7.11 -28.91 19.29
N LYS A 279 -7.13 -29.62 18.16
CA LYS A 279 -8.34 -30.28 17.62
C LYS A 279 -8.14 -31.78 17.54
N GLU A 280 -9.21 -32.53 17.80
CA GLU A 280 -9.26 -33.95 17.45
C GLU A 280 -9.28 -34.06 15.91
N ILE A 281 -8.23 -34.64 15.33
CA ILE A 281 -8.05 -34.71 13.88
C ILE A 281 -8.06 -36.17 13.40
N PRO A 282 -8.58 -36.44 12.20
CA PRO A 282 -8.49 -37.78 11.61
C PRO A 282 -7.03 -38.17 11.36
N THR A 283 -6.76 -39.47 11.21
CA THR A 283 -5.44 -39.93 10.77
C THR A 283 -5.16 -39.41 9.35
N ILE A 284 -4.07 -38.67 9.21
CA ILE A 284 -3.67 -38.07 7.92
C ILE A 284 -2.82 -39.08 7.14
N LYS A 285 -3.36 -39.55 6.01
CA LYS A 285 -2.69 -40.53 5.15
C LYS A 285 -1.51 -39.88 4.43
N GLN A 286 -0.52 -40.68 4.06
CA GLN A 286 0.59 -40.20 3.23
C GLN A 286 0.07 -39.97 1.80
N ILE A 287 0.17 -38.74 1.31
CA ILE A 287 -0.20 -38.33 -0.05
C ILE A 287 0.76 -37.25 -0.55
N ASN A 288 1.07 -37.25 -1.85
CA ASN A 288 1.83 -36.20 -2.54
C ASN A 288 3.07 -35.67 -1.76
N THR A 289 3.97 -36.59 -1.37
CA THR A 289 5.18 -36.29 -0.59
C THR A 289 6.35 -35.96 -1.52
N ILE A 290 6.27 -34.79 -2.16
CA ILE A 290 7.21 -34.32 -3.19
C ILE A 290 8.08 -33.15 -2.67
N ASP A 291 9.00 -32.67 -3.50
CA ASP A 291 9.74 -31.43 -3.21
C ASP A 291 8.79 -30.26 -2.95
N ARG A 292 9.17 -29.39 -2.02
CA ARG A 292 8.34 -28.31 -1.49
C ARG A 292 8.95 -26.98 -1.89
N ALA A 293 8.46 -26.42 -2.99
CA ALA A 293 8.86 -25.08 -3.45
C ALA A 293 8.32 -23.99 -2.51
N VAL A 294 8.92 -22.80 -2.52
CA VAL A 294 8.39 -21.63 -1.78
C VAL A 294 6.89 -21.46 -2.02
N GLY A 295 6.15 -21.26 -0.92
CA GLY A 295 4.69 -21.14 -0.92
C GLY A 295 3.94 -22.47 -0.87
N SER A 296 4.62 -23.64 -0.89
CA SER A 296 3.95 -24.93 -0.70
C SER A 296 3.24 -24.96 0.66
N ILE A 297 1.97 -25.33 0.62
CA ILE A 297 1.12 -25.56 1.79
C ILE A 297 1.22 -27.03 2.12
N THR A 298 1.67 -27.36 3.33
CA THR A 298 1.98 -28.73 3.71
C THR A 298 1.27 -29.14 4.98
N LEU A 299 0.95 -30.43 5.08
CA LEU A 299 0.30 -31.02 6.23
C LEU A 299 1.03 -32.30 6.62
N ASP A 300 1.54 -32.34 7.85
CA ASP A 300 2.27 -33.50 8.36
C ASP A 300 1.34 -34.72 8.48
N ASN A 301 1.76 -35.86 7.91
CA ASN A 301 0.97 -37.08 7.88
C ASN A 301 1.29 -38.01 9.07
N HIS A 302 0.60 -39.15 9.16
CA HIS A 302 0.73 -40.10 10.28
C HIS A 302 2.16 -40.61 10.51
N LEU A 303 3.04 -40.58 9.51
CA LEU A 303 4.45 -40.97 9.67
C LEU A 303 5.26 -39.95 10.48
N TYR A 304 4.75 -38.73 10.67
CA TYR A 304 5.38 -37.69 11.51
C TYR A 304 5.02 -37.83 13.01
N GLY A 305 4.24 -38.86 13.38
CA GLY A 305 3.91 -39.17 14.78
C GLY A 305 3.24 -38.01 15.49
N ARG A 306 3.84 -37.50 16.56
CA ARG A 306 3.29 -36.39 17.38
C ARG A 306 3.10 -35.07 16.62
N TYR A 307 3.70 -34.93 15.44
CA TYR A 307 3.56 -33.74 14.60
C TYR A 307 2.48 -33.88 13.53
N MET A 308 1.85 -35.07 13.40
CA MET A 308 0.74 -35.28 12.48
C MET A 308 -0.30 -34.16 12.63
N GLY A 309 -0.69 -33.55 11.51
CA GLY A 309 -1.63 -32.44 11.46
C GLY A 309 -1.00 -31.06 11.53
N GLU A 310 0.32 -30.94 11.74
CA GLU A 310 0.98 -29.65 11.68
C GLU A 310 0.91 -29.08 10.26
N LEU A 311 0.19 -27.95 10.13
CA LEU A 311 0.05 -27.20 8.89
C LEU A 311 1.17 -26.17 8.77
N GLN A 312 1.82 -26.15 7.61
CA GLN A 312 2.93 -25.23 7.33
C GLN A 312 2.80 -24.57 5.95
N ILE A 313 3.47 -23.43 5.81
CA ILE A 313 3.76 -22.80 4.51
C ILE A 313 5.28 -22.69 4.39
N THR A 314 5.85 -23.16 3.30
CA THR A 314 7.29 -23.07 3.09
C THR A 314 7.73 -21.66 2.64
N LYS A 315 8.81 -21.18 3.25
CA LYS A 315 9.47 -19.89 2.93
C LYS A 315 10.70 -20.08 2.04
N THR A 316 11.24 -21.29 2.00
CA THR A 316 12.39 -21.69 1.18
C THR A 316 12.07 -22.98 0.45
N ASN A 317 12.79 -23.29 -0.63
CA ASN A 317 12.69 -24.61 -1.24
C ASN A 317 13.22 -25.67 -0.26
N LEU A 318 12.42 -26.72 -0.03
CA LEU A 318 12.76 -27.86 0.81
C LEU A 318 12.60 -29.15 0.01
N THR A 319 13.44 -30.15 0.27
CA THR A 319 13.35 -31.46 -0.40
C THR A 319 12.11 -32.23 0.02
N ALA A 320 11.76 -33.25 -0.76
CA ALA A 320 10.72 -34.21 -0.43
C ALA A 320 10.96 -34.85 0.95
N ASP A 321 9.87 -35.10 1.67
CA ASP A 321 9.85 -35.80 2.95
C ASP A 321 8.61 -36.69 2.98
N SER A 322 8.81 -38.01 3.12
CA SER A 322 7.71 -39.00 3.13
C SER A 322 6.69 -38.76 4.25
N ARG A 323 7.04 -37.96 5.26
CA ARG A 323 6.17 -37.63 6.40
C ARG A 323 5.34 -36.36 6.17
N VAL A 324 5.58 -35.63 5.09
CA VAL A 324 4.99 -34.30 4.83
C VAL A 324 4.21 -34.34 3.52
N ASN A 325 2.89 -34.17 3.60
CA ASN A 325 2.06 -34.05 2.41
C ASN A 325 2.13 -32.63 1.86
N VAL A 326 2.27 -32.46 0.55
CA VAL A 326 2.03 -31.17 -0.13
C VAL A 326 0.57 -31.11 -0.52
N MET A 327 -0.19 -30.19 0.08
CA MET A 327 -1.65 -30.06 -0.10
C MET A 327 -2.05 -29.00 -1.13
N GLY A 328 -1.12 -28.12 -1.48
CA GLY A 328 -1.36 -27.00 -2.38
C GLY A 328 -0.20 -26.04 -2.41
N ARG A 329 -0.41 -24.89 -3.03
CA ARG A 329 0.58 -23.81 -3.08
C ARG A 329 -0.12 -22.46 -3.13
N VAL A 330 0.43 -21.50 -2.39
CA VAL A 330 0.08 -20.07 -2.51
C VAL A 330 0.40 -19.62 -3.94
N ILE A 331 -0.49 -18.85 -4.57
CA ILE A 331 -0.24 -18.35 -5.93
C ILE A 331 0.98 -17.43 -5.97
N ASP A 332 1.65 -17.36 -7.12
CA ASP A 332 2.91 -16.64 -7.25
C ASP A 332 2.78 -15.15 -6.87
N GLU A 333 1.63 -14.54 -7.17
CA GLU A 333 1.35 -13.13 -6.84
C GLU A 333 1.34 -12.86 -5.34
N ASP A 334 0.92 -13.82 -4.52
CA ASP A 334 0.77 -13.69 -3.07
C ASP A 334 2.00 -14.17 -2.29
N ILE A 335 2.97 -14.83 -2.94
CA ILE A 335 4.21 -15.28 -2.29
C ILE A 335 4.91 -14.15 -1.51
N PRO A 336 5.02 -12.89 -2.00
CA PRO A 336 5.61 -11.81 -1.22
C PRO A 336 4.92 -11.52 0.12
N LEU A 337 3.66 -11.93 0.32
CA LEU A 337 2.95 -11.77 1.59
C LEU A 337 3.42 -12.77 2.66
N ILE A 338 4.02 -13.89 2.26
CA ILE A 338 4.55 -14.92 3.19
C ILE A 338 5.59 -14.31 4.13
N ASP A 339 6.44 -13.43 3.63
CA ASP A 339 7.47 -12.76 4.44
C ASP A 339 6.88 -11.87 5.53
N TRP A 340 5.61 -11.44 5.39
CA TRP A 340 4.91 -10.60 6.36
C TRP A 340 4.15 -11.39 7.42
N ILE A 341 4.11 -12.73 7.31
CA ILE A 341 3.56 -13.61 8.35
C ILE A 341 4.61 -13.81 9.45
N LYS A 342 4.84 -12.76 10.24
CA LYS A 342 5.78 -12.73 11.37
C LYS A 342 5.25 -13.52 12.59
N ALA A 343 5.96 -13.46 13.71
CA ALA A 343 5.56 -14.08 14.97
C ALA A 343 4.14 -13.66 15.37
N GLY A 344 3.24 -14.62 15.60
CA GLY A 344 1.87 -14.33 16.02
C GLY A 344 0.97 -13.72 14.95
N GLN A 345 1.44 -13.59 13.71
CA GLN A 345 0.67 -13.01 12.62
C GLN A 345 -0.41 -13.99 12.16
N LYS A 346 -1.65 -13.49 12.07
CA LYS A 346 -2.78 -14.23 11.52
C LYS A 346 -2.71 -14.30 10.00
N TYR A 347 -3.13 -15.43 9.46
CA TYR A 347 -3.27 -15.64 8.03
C TYR A 347 -4.42 -16.60 7.72
N GLN A 348 -4.95 -16.51 6.51
CA GLN A 348 -6.03 -17.36 6.01
C GLN A 348 -5.77 -17.69 4.54
N PHE A 349 -6.12 -18.90 4.13
CA PHE A 349 -6.10 -19.28 2.73
C PHE A 349 -7.45 -19.03 2.08
N ILE A 350 -7.43 -18.49 0.87
CA ILE A 350 -8.59 -18.32 0.00
C ILE A 350 -8.38 -19.23 -1.21
N GLY A 351 -9.29 -20.19 -1.42
CA GLY A 351 -9.24 -21.05 -2.61
C GLY A 351 -9.44 -20.22 -3.87
N LYS A 352 -8.58 -20.42 -4.87
CA LYS A 352 -8.88 -20.06 -6.26
C LYS A 352 -9.31 -21.33 -7.00
N ASP A 353 -10.47 -21.26 -7.62
CA ASP A 353 -10.99 -22.32 -8.50
C ASP A 353 -10.15 -22.47 -9.77
#